data_AF-A0A857KT98-F1
#
_entry.id   AF-A0A857KT98-F1
#
_cell.length_a   1.000
_cell.length_b   1.000
_cell.length_c   1.000
_cell.angle_alpha   90.00
_cell.angle_beta   90.00
_cell.angle_gamma   90.00
#
_symmetry.space_group_name_H-M   'P 1'
#
loop_
_entity.id
_entity.type
_entity.pdbx_description
1 polymer ?
#
loop_
_entity_poly.entity_id
_entity_poly.type
_entity_poly.pdbx_seq_one_letter_code
_entity_poly.pdbx_strand_id
1 'polypeptide(L)'
;MSAPTTTVTDPWIERLIHAGHLAPGARGMSRAEAAELHNQANALGPVDDDYLYTPGQAQVVARDALAVIGIDVPDGTRVVLTDGRAGHRAGAYLLNPGQIETAVEQHRLTTGESLSADALIEALPWE
;
A
#
# COMPACT_ATOMS: atom_id res chain seq x y z
N MET A 1 -19.14 1.83 38.78
CA MET A 1 -17.90 2.34 38.15
C MET A 1 -17.82 1.71 36.77
N SER A 2 -18.11 2.47 35.71
CA SER A 2 -18.01 1.98 34.33
C SER A 2 -16.53 1.87 33.95
N ALA A 3 -16.12 0.71 33.45
CA ALA A 3 -14.76 0.52 32.96
C ALA A 3 -14.51 1.43 31.75
N PRO A 4 -13.35 2.09 31.63
CA PRO A 4 -13.00 2.82 30.42
C PRO A 4 -12.94 1.81 29.26
N THR A 5 -13.75 2.05 28.22
CA THR A 5 -13.70 1.25 26.99
C THR A 5 -12.47 1.71 26.20
N THR A 6 -11.35 1.01 26.36
CA THR A 6 -10.17 1.22 25.52
C THR A 6 -10.52 0.78 24.10
N THR A 7 -10.84 1.75 23.23
CA THR A 7 -11.01 1.46 21.81
C THR A 7 -9.62 1.22 21.23
N VAL A 8 -9.34 -0.01 20.80
CA VAL A 8 -8.10 -0.31 20.07
C VAL A 8 -8.25 0.36 18.70
N THR A 9 -7.56 1.48 18.51
CA THR A 9 -7.55 2.23 17.24
C THR A 9 -6.51 1.66 16.30
N ASP A 10 -6.89 1.36 15.06
CA ASP A 10 -5.95 0.91 14.03
C ASP A 10 -5.01 2.07 13.63
N PRO A 11 -3.68 1.92 13.80
CA PRO A 11 -2.73 3.00 13.49
C PRO A 11 -2.77 3.49 12.05
N TRP A 12 -3.09 2.61 11.09
CA TRP A 12 -3.19 3.00 9.68
C TRP A 12 -4.43 3.88 9.44
N ILE A 13 -5.57 3.53 10.06
CA ILE A 13 -6.79 4.35 10.00
C ILE A 13 -6.55 5.71 10.66
N GLU A 14 -5.96 5.74 11.85
CA GLU A 14 -5.68 7.02 12.54
C GLU A 14 -4.74 7.92 11.74
N ARG A 15 -3.72 7.34 11.09
CA ARG A 15 -2.82 8.10 10.22
C ARG A 15 -3.58 8.76 9.06
N LEU A 16 -4.49 8.02 8.42
CA LEU A 16 -5.29 8.54 7.30
C LEU A 16 -6.34 9.56 7.74
N ILE A 17 -6.89 9.41 8.95
CA ILE A 17 -7.75 10.44 9.55
C ILE A 17 -6.95 11.72 9.78
N HIS A 18 -5.73 11.60 10.31
CA HIS A 18 -4.86 12.74 10.56
C HIS A 18 -4.43 13.45 9.28
N ALA A 19 -4.14 12.69 8.22
CA ALA A 19 -3.82 13.19 6.89
C ALA A 19 -5.05 13.75 6.14
N GLY A 20 -6.26 13.57 6.65
CA GLY A 20 -7.49 14.09 6.05
C GLY A 20 -8.08 13.23 4.92
N HIS A 21 -7.50 12.06 4.62
CA HIS A 21 -8.05 11.12 3.63
C HIS A 21 -9.32 10.42 4.16
N LEU A 22 -9.41 10.18 5.48
CA LEU A 22 -10.56 9.53 6.10
C LEU A 22 -11.24 10.43 7.13
N ALA A 23 -12.57 10.33 7.24
CA ALA A 23 -13.31 11.00 8.30
C ALA A 23 -13.13 10.27 9.65
N PRO A 24 -13.26 10.96 10.81
CA PRO A 24 -13.21 10.34 12.13
C PRO A 24 -14.16 9.13 12.34
N GLY A 25 -15.22 9.05 11.55
CA GLY A 25 -16.17 7.93 11.54
C GLY A 25 -15.61 6.62 10.98
N ALA A 26 -14.42 6.63 10.38
CA ALA A 26 -13.73 5.41 9.94
C ALA A 26 -13.17 4.58 11.10
N ARG A 27 -13.13 5.13 12.32
CA ARG A 27 -12.73 4.39 13.52
C ARG A 27 -13.66 3.20 13.76
N GLY A 28 -13.07 2.02 13.87
CA GLY A 28 -13.81 0.77 14.05
C GLY A 28 -14.16 0.05 12.75
N MET A 29 -13.91 0.66 11.59
CA MET A 29 -13.94 -0.05 10.30
C MET A 29 -12.69 -0.94 10.16
N SER A 30 -12.78 -1.98 9.35
CA SER A 30 -11.58 -2.65 8.84
C SER A 30 -10.85 -1.74 7.85
N ARG A 31 -9.54 -1.98 7.65
CA ARG A 31 -8.75 -1.24 6.66
C ARG A 31 -9.33 -1.35 5.25
N ALA A 32 -9.82 -2.53 4.88
CA ALA A 32 -10.41 -2.80 3.57
C ALA A 32 -11.70 -2.01 3.37
N GLU A 33 -12.61 -2.01 4.35
CA GLU A 33 -13.85 -1.22 4.28
C GLU A 33 -13.55 0.28 4.20
N ALA A 34 -12.60 0.79 4.98
CA ALA A 34 -12.23 2.20 4.97
C ALA A 34 -11.62 2.62 3.62
N ALA A 35 -10.73 1.81 3.04
CA ALA A 35 -10.16 2.04 1.72
C ALA A 35 -11.23 2.01 0.63
N GLU A 36 -12.09 0.99 0.64
CA GLU A 36 -13.17 0.84 -0.33
C GLU A 36 -14.12 2.03 -0.32
N LEU A 37 -14.57 2.46 0.87
CA LEU A 37 -15.45 3.62 1.00
C LEU A 37 -14.79 4.90 0.49
N HIS A 38 -13.50 5.10 0.79
CA HIS A 38 -12.74 6.26 0.29
C HIS A 38 -12.64 6.24 -1.24
N ASN A 39 -12.21 5.13 -1.82
CA ASN A 39 -12.03 4.99 -3.26
C ASN A 39 -13.36 5.15 -3.99
N GLN A 40 -14.44 4.53 -3.50
CA GLN A 40 -15.78 4.69 -4.09
C GLN A 40 -16.30 6.12 -4.00
N ALA A 41 -16.16 6.78 -2.84
CA ALA A 41 -16.64 8.15 -2.65
C ALA A 41 -15.95 9.16 -3.58
N ASN A 42 -14.70 8.89 -3.96
CA ASN A 42 -13.90 9.73 -4.86
C ASN A 42 -13.83 9.20 -6.30
N ALA A 43 -14.55 8.11 -6.62
CA ALA A 43 -14.53 7.43 -7.92
C ALA A 43 -13.12 7.03 -8.40
N LEU A 44 -12.25 6.64 -7.46
CA LEU A 44 -10.86 6.25 -7.71
C LEU A 44 -10.76 4.79 -8.12
N GLY A 45 -10.03 4.53 -9.20
CA GLY A 45 -9.56 3.22 -9.61
C GLY A 45 -8.06 3.04 -9.36
N PRO A 46 -7.52 1.82 -9.50
CA PRO A 46 -6.09 1.52 -9.27
C PRO A 46 -5.09 2.32 -10.10
N VAL A 47 -5.55 3.02 -11.13
CA VAL A 47 -4.78 3.88 -12.03
C VAL A 47 -4.59 5.30 -11.51
N ASP A 48 -5.40 5.70 -10.53
CA ASP A 48 -5.40 7.06 -9.99
C ASP A 48 -4.39 7.17 -8.85
N ASP A 49 -3.64 8.27 -8.80
CA ASP A 49 -2.56 8.45 -7.83
C ASP A 49 -3.06 8.56 -6.38
N ASP A 50 -4.29 9.02 -6.19
CA ASP A 50 -4.93 9.10 -4.88
C ASP A 50 -5.56 7.77 -4.43
N TYR A 51 -5.46 6.70 -5.22
CA TYR A 51 -6.07 5.41 -4.91
C TYR A 51 -5.51 4.81 -3.62
N LEU A 52 -6.39 4.53 -2.66
CA LEU A 52 -5.98 4.06 -1.35
C LEU A 52 -5.81 2.53 -1.33
N TYR A 53 -4.57 2.07 -1.37
CA TYR A 53 -4.25 0.67 -1.04
C TYR A 53 -4.21 0.45 0.47
N THR A 54 -4.81 -0.66 0.93
CA THR A 54 -4.48 -1.15 2.27
C THR A 54 -3.01 -1.64 2.30
N PRO A 55 -2.35 -1.66 3.47
CA PRO A 55 -0.98 -2.14 3.55
C PRO A 55 -0.79 -3.57 3.05
N GLY A 56 -1.80 -4.43 3.23
CA GLY A 56 -1.77 -5.81 2.71
C GLY A 56 -1.90 -5.86 1.19
N GLN A 57 -2.83 -5.10 0.61
CA GLN A 57 -3.00 -5.03 -0.83
C GLN A 57 -1.75 -4.46 -1.52
N ALA A 58 -1.17 -3.39 -0.98
CA ALA A 58 0.07 -2.80 -1.51
C ALA A 58 1.22 -3.84 -1.55
N GLN A 59 1.34 -4.70 -0.54
CA GLN A 59 2.35 -5.77 -0.53
C GLN A 59 2.09 -6.85 -1.58
N VAL A 60 0.83 -7.17 -1.88
CA VAL A 60 0.49 -8.14 -2.93
C VAL A 60 0.79 -7.53 -4.30
N VAL A 61 0.23 -6.34 -4.57
CA VAL A 61 0.39 -5.65 -5.86
C VAL A 61 1.86 -5.36 -6.17
N ALA A 62 2.65 -4.94 -5.18
CA ALA A 62 4.08 -4.73 -5.39
C ALA A 62 4.81 -6.02 -5.76
N ARG A 63 4.47 -7.17 -5.14
CA ARG A 63 5.10 -8.46 -5.48
C ARG A 63 4.70 -8.92 -6.88
N ASP A 64 3.44 -8.77 -7.24
CA ASP A 64 2.94 -9.11 -8.57
C ASP A 64 3.64 -8.27 -9.65
N ALA A 65 3.78 -6.96 -9.43
CA ALA A 65 4.50 -6.07 -10.35
C ALA A 65 6.00 -6.43 -10.46
N LEU A 66 6.65 -6.76 -9.33
CA LEU A 66 8.06 -7.16 -9.31
C LEU A 66 8.31 -8.49 -10.02
N ALA A 67 7.37 -9.43 -9.93
CA ALA A 67 7.46 -10.72 -10.61
C ALA A 67 7.54 -10.56 -12.13
N VAL A 68 6.89 -9.55 -12.70
CA VAL A 68 6.95 -9.24 -14.14
C VAL A 68 8.37 -8.92 -14.61
N ILE A 69 9.18 -8.29 -13.76
CA ILE A 69 10.59 -7.97 -14.07
C ILE A 69 11.56 -9.05 -13.57
N GLY A 70 11.06 -10.22 -13.20
CA GLY A 70 11.86 -11.36 -12.74
C GLY A 70 12.36 -11.25 -11.30
N ILE A 71 11.77 -10.36 -10.49
CA ILE A 71 12.07 -10.25 -9.06
C ILE A 71 10.97 -10.97 -8.28
N ASP A 72 11.25 -12.22 -7.89
CA ASP A 72 10.34 -13.02 -7.07
C ASP A 72 10.60 -12.76 -5.57
N VAL A 73 9.63 -12.14 -4.90
CA VAL A 73 9.68 -11.86 -3.46
C VAL A 73 8.73 -12.81 -2.74
N PRO A 74 9.21 -13.69 -1.86
CA PRO A 74 8.36 -14.67 -1.19
C PRO A 74 7.25 -14.02 -0.34
N ASP A 75 6.09 -14.66 -0.22
CA ASP A 75 4.92 -14.17 0.54
C ASP A 75 5.20 -13.74 1.99
N GLY A 76 6.17 -14.38 2.65
CA GLY A 76 6.59 -14.04 4.01
C GLY A 76 7.59 -12.87 4.08
N THR A 77 8.04 -12.34 2.95
CA THR A 77 9.04 -11.26 2.86
C THR A 77 8.34 -9.94 2.60
N ARG A 78 8.58 -8.97 3.48
CA ARG A 78 7.99 -7.64 3.35
C ARG A 78 8.71 -6.82 2.28
N VAL A 79 7.96 -6.23 1.36
CA VAL A 79 8.47 -5.20 0.46
C VAL A 79 8.55 -3.88 1.21
N VAL A 80 9.73 -3.25 1.23
CA VAL A 80 9.98 -2.00 1.97
C VAL A 80 10.76 -1.04 1.06
N LEU A 81 10.35 0.22 1.06
CA LEU A 81 11.04 1.27 0.33
C LEU A 81 12.29 1.74 1.09
N THR A 82 13.33 2.10 0.33
CA THR A 82 14.57 2.65 0.85
C THR A 82 15.07 3.73 -0.10
N ASP A 83 15.84 4.68 0.42
CA ASP A 83 16.70 5.60 -0.35
C ASP A 83 18.17 5.12 -0.39
N GLY A 84 18.44 3.98 0.24
CA GLY A 84 19.76 3.38 0.34
C GLY A 84 19.96 2.21 -0.62
N ARG A 85 20.47 1.10 -0.07
CA ARG A 85 20.82 -0.07 -0.88
C ARG A 85 19.63 -1.02 -0.99
N ALA A 86 19.14 -1.20 -2.22
CA ALA A 86 18.13 -2.21 -2.54
C ALA A 86 18.65 -3.66 -2.39
N GLY A 87 17.71 -4.59 -2.18
CA GLY A 87 17.95 -6.04 -2.08
C GLY A 87 17.44 -6.66 -0.78
N HIS A 88 17.76 -7.95 -0.59
CA HIS A 88 17.33 -8.69 0.60
C HIS A 88 17.99 -8.19 1.88
N ARG A 89 17.17 -7.95 2.91
CA ARG A 89 17.61 -7.65 4.27
C ARG A 89 16.66 -8.29 5.28
N ALA A 90 17.14 -9.32 5.97
CA ALA A 90 16.51 -9.99 7.12
C ALA A 90 14.97 -9.83 7.22
N GLY A 91 14.22 -10.61 6.45
CA GLY A 91 12.74 -10.61 6.46
C GLY A 91 12.07 -9.54 5.59
N ALA A 92 12.86 -8.67 4.96
CA ALA A 92 12.40 -7.69 3.99
C ALA A 92 13.19 -7.76 2.66
N TYR A 93 12.55 -7.24 1.62
CA TYR A 93 13.17 -6.91 0.35
C TYR A 93 13.09 -5.39 0.17
N LEU A 94 14.25 -4.74 0.16
CA LEU A 94 14.37 -3.30 0.04
C LEU A 94 14.35 -2.88 -1.42
N LEU A 95 13.58 -1.83 -1.75
CA LEU A 95 13.45 -1.28 -3.10
C LEU A 95 13.56 0.23 -3.08
N ASN A 96 14.19 0.78 -4.11
CA ASN A 96 14.06 2.20 -4.40
C ASN A 96 12.71 2.48 -5.11
N PRO A 97 12.08 3.66 -4.92
CA PRO A 97 10.84 4.02 -5.61
C PRO A 97 10.88 3.81 -7.14
N GLY A 98 12.00 4.18 -7.79
CA GLY A 98 12.17 3.98 -9.24
C GLY A 98 12.14 2.51 -9.70
N GLN A 99 12.40 1.54 -8.80
CA GLN A 99 12.20 0.12 -9.10
C GLN A 99 10.72 -0.26 -9.11
N ILE A 100 9.91 0.35 -8.24
CA ILE A 100 8.45 0.19 -8.27
C ILE A 100 7.87 0.83 -9.53
N GLU A 101 8.27 2.06 -9.86
CA GLU A 101 7.86 2.73 -11.11
C GLU A 101 8.17 1.87 -12.34
N THR A 102 9.40 1.33 -12.40
CA THR A 102 9.80 0.42 -13.48
C THR A 102 8.96 -0.86 -13.50
N ALA A 103 8.73 -1.48 -12.35
CA ALA A 103 7.95 -2.71 -12.24
C ALA A 103 6.49 -2.49 -12.67
N VAL A 104 5.87 -1.39 -12.24
CA VAL A 104 4.50 -1.00 -12.63
C VAL A 104 4.41 -0.73 -14.12
N GLU A 105 5.37 -0.03 -14.71
CA GLU A 105 5.38 0.20 -16.16
C GLU A 105 5.55 -1.11 -16.94
N GLN A 106 6.43 -2.01 -16.49
CA GLN A 106 6.58 -3.33 -17.13
C GLN A 106 5.33 -4.20 -16.95
N HIS A 107 4.65 -4.13 -15.80
CA HIS A 107 3.35 -4.77 -15.58
C HIS A 107 2.35 -4.32 -16.63
N ARG A 108 2.18 -3.01 -16.80
CA ARG A 108 1.28 -2.43 -17.83
C ARG A 108 1.60 -2.92 -19.23
N LEU A 109 2.88 -2.96 -19.61
CA LEU A 109 3.31 -3.42 -20.93
C LEU A 109 3.08 -4.93 -21.14
N THR A 110 3.13 -5.72 -20.07
CA THR A 110 3.04 -7.19 -20.13
C THR A 110 1.59 -7.69 -20.04
N THR A 111 0.80 -7.12 -19.13
CA THR A 111 -0.58 -7.58 -18.83
C THR A 111 -1.64 -6.70 -19.49
N GLY A 112 -1.29 -5.47 -19.87
CA GLY A 112 -2.25 -4.45 -20.32
C GLY A 112 -2.97 -3.73 -19.17
N GLU A 113 -2.73 -4.13 -17.92
CA GLU A 113 -3.35 -3.52 -16.74
C GLU A 113 -2.50 -2.37 -16.21
N SER A 114 -3.12 -1.18 -16.13
CA SER A 114 -2.49 0.02 -15.58
C SER A 114 -2.68 0.09 -14.07
N LEU A 115 -1.63 0.52 -13.37
CA LEU A 115 -1.61 0.80 -11.94
C LEU A 115 -0.91 2.15 -11.72
N SER A 116 -1.29 2.91 -10.70
CA SER A 116 -0.51 4.07 -10.26
C SER A 116 0.69 3.62 -9.44
N ALA A 117 1.89 4.02 -9.88
CA ALA A 117 3.12 3.81 -9.11
C ALA A 117 3.13 4.69 -7.86
N ASP A 118 2.61 5.92 -7.95
CA ASP A 118 2.58 6.86 -6.83
C ASP A 118 1.69 6.36 -5.70
N ALA A 119 0.48 5.89 -6.02
CA ALA A 119 -0.43 5.27 -5.06
C ALA A 119 0.21 4.06 -4.35
N LEU A 120 0.97 3.25 -5.09
CA LEU A 120 1.66 2.09 -4.54
C LEU A 120 2.84 2.49 -3.66
N ILE A 121 3.64 3.48 -4.09
CA ILE A 121 4.78 4.01 -3.34
C ILE A 121 4.34 4.63 -2.02
N GLU A 122 3.24 5.39 -2.02
CA GLU A 122 2.69 5.99 -0.80
C GLU A 122 2.17 4.94 0.20
N ALA A 123 1.61 3.85 -0.31
CA ALA A 123 1.07 2.78 0.52
C ALA A 123 2.16 1.84 1.12
N LEU A 124 3.32 1.75 0.47
CA LEU A 124 4.42 0.90 0.92
C LEU A 124 5.17 1.50 2.12
N PRO A 125 5.64 0.66 3.06
CA PRO A 125 6.43 1.13 4.20
C PRO A 125 7.84 1.55 3.79
N TRP A 126 8.42 2.49 4.51
CA TRP A 126 9.82 2.93 4.36
C TRP A 126 10.71 2.37 5.49
N GLU A 127 12.00 2.15 5.20
CA GLU A 127 13.05 1.84 6.20
C GLU A 127 13.42 3.05 7.06
#